data_AF-A0A7J2R7E6-F1
#
_entry.id   AF-A0A7J2R7E6-F1
#
_cell.length_a   1.000
_cell.length_b   1.000
_cell.length_c   1.000
_cell.angle_alpha   90.00
_cell.angle_beta   90.00
_cell.angle_gamma   90.00
#
_symmetry.space_group_name_H-M   'P 1'
#
loop_
_entity.id
_entity.type
_entity.pdbx_description
1 polymer ?
#
loop_
_entity_poly.entity_id
_entity_poly.type
_entity_poly.pdbx_seq_one_letter_code
_entity_poly.pdbx_strand_id
1 'polypeptide(L)' 'MLEELKRVLIDYVEVYKNKNSIKAPWRTPLIACAYAKDPLFLQLKKLIGDFHNLPNEMLKGAKSVITYFIPFNVKLF' A
#
# COMPACT_ATOMS: atom_id res chain seq x y z
N MET A 1 -1.50 16.46 2.07
CA MET A 1 -0.65 15.35 1.60
C MET A 1 -1.28 13.97 1.76
N LEU A 2 -1.38 13.36 2.96
CA LEU A 2 -1.94 11.98 3.08
C LEU A 2 -3.40 11.91 2.62
N GLU A 3 -4.23 12.89 2.99
CA GLU A 3 -5.62 12.96 2.53
C GLU A 3 -5.76 13.13 1.01
N GLU A 4 -4.84 13.87 0.39
CA GLU A 4 -4.82 14.02 -1.07
C GLU A 4 -4.44 12.70 -1.74
N LEU A 5 -3.44 12.01 -1.20
CA LEU A 5 -3.02 10.70 -1.70
C LEU A 5 -4.14 9.66 -1.54
N LYS A 6 -4.90 9.73 -0.44
CA LYS A 6 -6.10 8.90 -0.23
C LYS A 6 -7.17 9.18 -1.27
N ARG A 7 -7.46 10.44 -1.59
CA ARG A 7 -8.38 10.83 -2.66
C ARG A 7 -7.92 10.28 -4.02
N VAL A 8 -6.65 10.52 -4.37
CA VAL A 8 -6.07 10.02 -5.63
C VAL A 8 -6.18 8.49 -5.74
N LEU A 9 -5.90 7.75 -4.67
CA LEU A 9 -6.03 6.30 -4.67
C LEU A 9 -7.48 5.85 -4.86
N ILE A 10 -8.44 6.47 -4.15
CA ILE A 10 -9.87 6.16 -4.26
C ILE A 10 -10.34 6.40 -5.71
N ASP A 11 -10.04 7.58 -6.25
CA ASP A 11 -10.43 7.97 -7.61
C ASP A 11 -9.81 7.04 -8.65
N TYR A 12 -8.53 6.72 -8.50
CA TYR A 12 -7.85 5.79 -9.40
C TYR A 12 -8.49 4.40 -9.40
N VAL A 13 -8.77 3.84 -8.21
CA VAL A 13 -9.37 2.50 -8.10
C VAL A 13 -10.76 2.47 -8.72
N GLU A 14 -11.56 3.51 -8.53
CA GLU A 14 -12.91 3.61 -9.12
C GLU A 14 -12.84 3.72 -10.66
N VAL A 15 -11.98 4.59 -11.18
CA VAL A 15 -11.75 4.71 -12.63
C VAL A 15 -11.24 3.40 -13.23
N TYR A 16 -10.29 2.74 -12.56
CA TYR A 16 -9.73 1.47 -13.02
C TYR A 16 -10.80 0.37 -13.03
N LYS A 17 -11.62 0.28 -11.99
CA LYS A 17 -12.72 -0.70 -11.90
C LYS A 17 -13.70 -0.54 -13.06
N ASN A 18 -14.13 0.70 -13.32
CA ASN A 18 -15.09 1.02 -14.38
C ASN A 18 -14.50 0.77 -15.77
N LYS A 19 -13.26 1.23 -16.03
CA LYS A 19 -12.57 1.03 -17.32
C LYS A 19 -12.39 -0.46 -17.67
N ASN A 20 -12.16 -1.31 -16.67
CA ASN A 20 -11.91 -2.74 -16.87
C ASN A 20 -13.16 -3.61 -16.61
N SER A 21 -14.34 -3.02 -16.43
CA SER A 21 -15.59 -3.75 -16.12
C SER A 21 -15.45 -4.74 -14.95
N ILE A 22 -14.63 -4.40 -13.95
CA ILE A 22 -14.36 -5.28 -12.81
C ILE A 22 -15.55 -5.27 -11.87
N LYS A 23 -16.16 -6.44 -11.66
CA LYS A 23 -17.32 -6.61 -10.75
C LYS A 23 -16.93 -6.97 -9.32
N ALA A 24 -15.64 -6.94 -8.99
CA ALA A 24 -15.17 -7.30 -7.66
C ALA A 24 -15.80 -6.38 -6.58
N PRO A 25 -16.24 -6.94 -5.45
CA PRO A 25 -16.87 -6.18 -4.37
C PRO A 25 -15.79 -5.50 -3.51
N TRP A 26 -14.99 -4.62 -4.10
CA TRP A 26 -13.97 -3.87 -3.36
C TRP A 26 -14.61 -2.83 -2.44
N ARG A 27 -14.06 -2.71 -1.24
CA ARG A 27 -14.33 -1.63 -0.30
C ARG A 27 -13.44 -0.42 -0.61
N THR A 28 -13.68 0.68 0.09
CA THR A 28 -12.80 1.86 0.02
C THR A 28 -11.34 1.46 0.31
N PRO A 29 -10.40 1.79 -0.58
CA PRO A 29 -8.98 1.55 -0.36
C PRO A 29 -8.47 2.19 0.93
N LEU A 30 -7.55 1.50 1.57
CA LEU A 30 -6.80 1.98 2.72
C LEU A 30 -5.42 2.42 2.28
N ILE A 31 -4.89 3.45 2.93
CA ILE A 31 -3.55 3.96 2.66
C ILE A 31 -2.90 4.43 3.95
N ALA A 32 -1.60 4.16 4.07
CA ALA A 32 -0.77 4.62 5.18
C ALA A 32 0.64 4.97 4.69
N CYS A 33 1.31 5.80 5.46
CA CYS A 33 2.70 6.18 5.22
C CYS A 33 3.54 5.85 6.46
N ALA A 34 4.72 5.29 6.23
CA ALA A 34 5.74 5.10 7.25
C ALA A 34 7.02 5.85 6.87
N TYR A 35 7.82 6.21 7.87
CA TYR A 35 9.16 6.74 7.61
C TYR A 35 10.07 5.63 7.09
N ALA A 36 10.88 5.88 6.05
CA ALA A 36 11.72 4.83 5.45
C ALA A 36 12.82 4.30 6.38
N LYS A 37 13.08 4.97 7.51
CA LYS A 37 13.98 4.50 8.57
C LYS A 37 13.23 4.03 9.83
N ASP A 38 11.93 3.77 9.72
CA ASP A 38 11.18 3.20 10.83
C ASP A 38 11.84 1.88 11.27
N PRO A 39 12.15 1.70 12.57
CA PRO A 39 12.87 0.52 13.06
C PRO A 39 12.10 -0.79 12.83
N LEU A 40 10.78 -0.74 12.61
CA LEU A 40 9.98 -1.93 12.31
C LEU A 40 10.39 -2.61 11.01
N PHE A 41 10.94 -1.89 10.02
CA PHE A 41 11.46 -2.53 8.80
C PHE A 41 12.66 -3.43 9.08
N LEU A 42 13.54 -3.02 9.99
CA LEU A 42 14.68 -3.84 10.39
C LEU A 42 14.21 -5.07 11.21
N GLN A 43 13.21 -4.89 12.07
CA GLN A 43 12.61 -6.02 12.80
C GLN A 43 11.96 -7.02 11.84
N LEU A 44 11.25 -6.52 10.82
CA LEU A 44 10.65 -7.35 9.78
C LEU A 44 11.70 -8.12 8.99
N LYS A 45 12.80 -7.47 8.56
CA LYS A 45 13.91 -8.15 7.88
C LYS A 45 14.50 -9.29 8.73
N LYS A 46 14.72 -9.05 10.03
CA LYS A 46 15.21 -10.09 10.95
C LYS A 46 14.26 -11.28 11.08
N LEU A 47 12.94 -11.03 11.04
CA LEU A 47 11.92 -12.08 11.16
C LEU A 47 11.76 -12.89 9.87
N ILE A 48 11.82 -12.24 8.71
CA ILE A 48 11.56 -12.86 7.40
C ILE A 48 12.83 -13.50 6.80
N GLY A 49 13.99 -12.87 6.99
CA GLY A 49 15.29 -13.29 6.46
C GLY A 49 15.98 -12.19 5.64
N ASP A 50 17.29 -12.37 5.42
CA ASP A 50 18.15 -11.34 4.79
C ASP A 50 17.78 -10.98 3.36
N PHE A 51 17.02 -11.84 2.67
CA PHE A 51 16.47 -11.59 1.34
C PHE A 51 15.41 -10.48 1.34
N HIS A 52 14.89 -10.09 2.51
CA HIS A 52 13.95 -8.98 2.62
C HIS A 52 14.69 -7.64 2.66
N ASN A 53 14.60 -6.87 1.58
CA ASN A 53 15.30 -5.58 1.49
C ASN A 53 14.64 -4.51 2.38
N LEU A 54 15.47 -3.72 3.04
CA LEU A 54 15.07 -2.47 3.70
C LEU A 54 14.68 -1.42 2.65
N PRO A 55 13.85 -0.42 3.00
CA PRO A 55 13.47 0.64 2.07
C PRO A 55 14.66 1.34 1.39
N ASN A 56 15.74 1.60 2.13
CA ASN A 56 16.95 2.24 1.58
C ASN A 56 17.83 1.30 0.75
N GLU A 57 17.68 -0.02 0.92
CA GLU A 57 18.35 -1.02 0.06
C GLU A 57 17.61 -1.15 -1.27
N MET A 58 16.27 -0.98 -1.28
CA MET A 58 15.46 -0.95 -2.50
C MET A 58 15.60 0.37 -3.28
N LEU A 59 15.61 1.50 -2.57
CA LEU A 59 15.73 2.82 -3.16
C LEU A 59 16.66 3.68 -2.30
N LYS A 60 17.87 3.91 -2.79
CA LYS A 60 18.87 4.71 -2.08
C LYS A 60 18.32 6.11 -1.77
N GLY A 61 18.29 6.46 -0.50
CA GLY A 61 17.78 7.76 -0.05
C GLY A 61 16.27 7.83 0.14
N ALA A 62 15.56 6.69 0.13
CA ALA A 62 14.15 6.60 0.46
C ALA A 62 13.82 7.38 1.75
N LYS A 63 12.71 8.13 1.71
CA LYS A 63 12.24 8.96 2.84
C LYS A 63 10.96 8.44 3.46
N SER A 64 10.07 7.88 2.65
CA SER A 64 8.81 7.31 3.09
C SER A 64 8.55 5.99 2.37
N VAL A 65 7.72 5.17 3.00
CA VAL A 65 7.10 3.99 2.40
C VAL A 65 5.60 4.24 2.40
N ILE A 66 4.98 4.21 1.22
CA ILE A 66 3.53 4.32 1.07
C ILE A 66 2.99 2.92 0.90
N THR A 67 2.07 2.51 1.77
CA THR A 67 1.39 1.21 1.68
C THR A 67 -0.07 1.45 1.40
N TYR A 68 -0.64 0.67 0.48
CA TYR A 68 -2.06 0.70 0.17
C TYR A 68 -2.64 -0.72 0.14
N PHE A 69 -3.93 -0.82 0.41
CA PHE A 69 -4.65 -2.08 0.39
C PHE A 69 -6.08 -1.84 -0.12
N ILE A 70 -6.58 -2.71 -0.99
CA ILE A 70 -7.96 -2.67 -1.50
C ILE A 70 -8.71 -3.85 -0.88
N PRO A 71 -9.49 -3.64 0.19
CA PRO A 71 -10.16 -4.74 0.86
C PRO A 71 -11.28 -5.31 -0.02
N PHE A 72 -11.45 -6.62 -0.01
CA PHE A 72 -12.66 -7.24 -0.54
C PHE A 72 -13.79 -7.15 0.49
N ASN A 73 -15.03 -7.07 0.02
CA ASN A 73 -16.18 -7.24 0.89
C ASN A 73 -16.23 -8.69 1.37
N VAL A 74 -16.47 -8.87 2.66
CA VAL A 74 -16.45 -10.19 3.33
C VAL A 74 -17.54 -11.12 2.79
N LYS A 75 -18.60 -10.55 2.20
CA LYS A 75 -19.59 -11.34 1.44
C LYS A 75 -19.05 -11.68 0.06
N LEU A 76 -18.40 -12.84 -0.01
CA LEU A 76 -18.42 -13.66 -1.20
C LEU A 76 -19.84 -14.24 -1.27
N PHE A 77 -20.56 -13.95 -2.36
CA PHE A 77 -21.95 -14.36 -2.65
C PHE A 77 -23.06 -13.50 -2.03
#